data_AF-A0A7V4E7R0-F1
#
_entry.id   AF-A0A7V4E7R0-F1
#
_cell.length_a   1.000
_cell.length_b   1.000
_cell.length_c   1.000
_cell.angle_alpha   90.00
_cell.angle_beta   90.00
_cell.angle_gamma   90.00
#
_symmetry.space_group_name_H-M   'P 1'
#
loop_
_entity.id
_entity.type
_entity.pdbx_description
1 polymer ?
#
loop_
_entity_poly.entity_id
_entity_poly.type
_entity_poly.pdbx_seq_one_letter_code
_entity_poly.pdbx_strand_id
1 'polypeptide(L)' 'MRFFVVGDVSVDLLFFVERIPEPGEEVPSRRALMKPGGAGATLAA' A
#
# COMPACT_ATOMS: atom_id res chain seq x y z
N MET A 1 28.32 -5.42 -2.26
CA MET A 1 27.94 -6.55 -1.37
C MET A 1 26.60 -7.09 -1.87
N ARG A 2 26.37 -8.41 -1.89
CA ARG A 2 25.10 -9.01 -2.36
C ARG A 2 24.43 -9.67 -1.17
N PHE A 3 23.17 -9.35 -0.93
CA PHE A 3 22.36 -9.91 0.14
C PHE A 3 21.08 -10.50 -0.44
N PHE A 4 20.55 -11.54 0.21
CA PHE A 4 19.24 -12.10 -0.10
C PHE A 4 18.27 -11.65 0.98
N VAL A 5 17.14 -11.09 0.56
CA VAL A 5 16.04 -10.75 1.45
C VAL A 5 14.94 -11.79 1.24
N VAL A 6 14.63 -12.55 2.29
CA VAL A 6 13.52 -13.50 2.31
C VAL A 6 12.45 -12.91 3.22
N GLY A 7 11.33 -12.51 2.64
CA GLY A 7 10.26 -11.82 3.35
C GLY A 7 9.01 -11.68 2.49
N ASP A 8 8.05 -10.92 3.00
CA ASP A 8 6.78 -10.64 2.35
C ASP A 8 6.93 -9.58 1.24
N VAL A 9 5.98 -9.65 0.29
CA VAL A 9 5.82 -8.67 -0.78
C VAL A 9 4.33 -8.40 -0.97
N SER A 10 3.97 -7.13 -1.08
CA SER A 10 2.61 -6.69 -1.36
C SER A 10 2.59 -5.58 -2.41
N VAL A 11 1.38 -5.25 -2.84
CA VAL A 11 1.08 -4.00 -3.53
C VAL A 11 0.24 -3.16 -2.59
N ASP A 12 0.74 -1.99 -2.23
CA ASP A 12 0.02 -1.04 -1.40
C ASP A 12 -0.90 -0.21 -2.30
N LEU A 13 -2.21 -0.29 -2.03
CA LEU A 13 -3.23 0.53 -2.67
C LEU A 13 -3.55 1.72 -1.78
N LEU A 14 -3.13 2.91 -2.20
CA LEU A 14 -3.40 4.14 -1.47
C LEU A 14 -4.57 4.89 -2.12
N PHE A 15 -5.70 4.94 -1.41
CA PHE A 15 -6.85 5.75 -1.78
C PHE A 15 -6.87 7.05 -0.98
N PHE A 16 -6.86 8.19 -1.68
CA PHE A 16 -6.89 9.51 -1.09
C PHE A 16 -8.35 9.96 -0.98
N VAL A 17 -8.94 9.81 0.21
CA VAL A 17 -10.32 10.20 0.52
C VAL A 17 -10.35 11.49 1.33
N GLU A 18 -11.49 12.18 1.33
CA GLU A 18 -11.66 13.42 2.10
C GLU A 18 -11.87 13.20 3.60
N ARG A 19 -12.41 12.04 3.95
CA ARG A 19 -12.61 11.52 5.31
C ARG A 19 -12.65 9.99 5.28
N ILE A 20 -12.56 9.37 6.44
CA ILE A 20 -12.80 7.94 6.60
C ILE A 20 -14.32 7.70 6.50
N PRO A 21 -14.79 6.72 5.70
CA PRO A 21 -16.21 6.39 5.61
C PRO A 21 -16.75 5.78 6.91
N GLU A 22 -18.00 6.11 7.25
CA GLU A 22 -18.73 5.42 8.31
C GLU A 22 -19.16 4.00 7.88
N PRO A 23 -19.53 3.09 8.80
CA PRO A 23 -19.99 1.77 8.43
C PRO A 23 -21.20 1.80 7.48
N GLY A 24 -21.03 1.21 6.29
CA GLY A 24 -22.05 1.18 5.24
C GLY A 24 -22.08 2.41 4.33
N GLU A 25 -21.23 3.41 4.57
CA GLU A 25 -21.07 4.59 3.72
C GLU A 25 -20.08 4.32 2.57
N GLU A 26 -20.39 4.82 1.38
CA GLU A 26 -19.46 4.84 0.24
C GLU A 26 -18.89 6.26 0.08
N VAL A 27 -17.56 6.38 0.10
CA VAL A 27 -16.86 7.65 -0.13
C VAL A 27 -15.96 7.50 -1.36
N PRO A 28 -16.14 8.30 -2.42
CA PRO A 28 -15.32 8.20 -3.61
C PRO A 28 -13.89 8.67 -3.33
N SER A 29 -12.93 7.94 -3.88
CA SER A 29 -11.52 8.35 -3.82
C SER A 29 -11.26 9.51 -4.76
N ARG A 30 -10.53 10.53 -4.29
CA ARG A 30 -10.07 11.66 -5.12
C ARG A 30 -8.85 11.29 -5.98
N ARG A 31 -8.07 10.29 -5.54
CA ARG A 31 -6.90 9.76 -6.25
C ARG A 31 -6.60 8.35 -5.76
N ALA A 32 -6.15 7.47 -6.65
CA ALA A 32 -5.58 6.18 -6.28
C ALA A 32 -4.12 6.08 -6.73
N LEU A 33 -3.28 5.45 -5.93
CA LEU A 33 -1.91 5.09 -6.29
C LEU A 33 -1.62 3.63 -5.95
N MET A 34 -0.83 2.99 -6.79
CA MET A 34 -0.24 1.68 -6.51
C MET A 34 1.23 1.87 -6.18
N LYS A 35 1.70 1.24 -5.10
CA LYS A 35 3.11 1.22 -4.70
C LYS A 35 3.56 -0.20 -4.39
N PRO A 36 4.83 -0.55 -4.65
CA PRO A 36 5.42 -1.74 -4.05
C PRO A 36 5.37 -1.60 -2.53
N GLY A 37 4.96 -2.65 -1.84
CA GLY A 37 4.85 -2.70 -0.39
C GLY A 37 5.35 -4.03 0.18
N GLY A 38 5.17 -4.19 1.48
CA GLY A 38 5.66 -5.34 2.23
C GLY A 38 7.05 -5.07 2.82
N ALA A 39 7.29 -5.58 4.01
CA ALA A 39 8.52 -5.29 4.74
C ALA A 39 9.73 -5.92 4.04
N GLY A 40 9.58 -7.15 3.55
CA GLY A 40 10.59 -7.84 2.73
C GLY A 40 10.94 -7.06 1.47
N ALA A 41 9.94 -6.64 0.69
CA ALA A 41 10.18 -5.88 -0.53
C ALA A 41 10.76 -4.47 -0.26
N THR A 42 10.32 -3.81 0.81
CA THR A 42 10.84 -2.49 1.20
C THR A 42 12.32 -2.56 1.59
N LEU A 43 12.73 -3.61 2.30
CA LEU A 43 14.14 -3.83 2.65
C LEU A 43 15.01 -4.23 1.45
N ALA A 44 14.39 -4.77 0.38
CA ALA A 44 15.09 -5.24 -0.81
C ALA A 44 15.26 -4.18 -1.91
N ALA A 45 14.52 -3.07 -1.85
CA ALA A 45 14.51 -1.97 -2.83
C ALA A 45 15.71 -1.03 -2.67
#